data_AF-A0A9R0W9L0-F1
#
_entry.id   AF-A0A9R0W9L0-F1
#
_cell.length_a   1.000
_cell.length_b   1.000
_cell.length_c   1.000
_cell.angle_alpha   90.00
_cell.angle_beta   90.00
_cell.angle_gamma   90.00
#
_symmetry.space_group_name_H-M   'P 1'
#
loop_
_entity.id
_entity.type
_entity.pdbx_description
1 polymer ?
#
loop_
_entity_poly.entity_id
_entity_poly.type
_entity_poly.pdbx_seq_one_letter_code
_entity_poly.pdbx_strand_id
1 'polypeptide(L)'
;MDIMQTSDSSHHGIVENSPYRTPYGRHVESGNLGGSWYFSRKEIEENSLSRKDGIDLKESYLRKSYCTFLQDFGMRLKVPQVTIATAIVFCHRFFLRQSHAKNDRLTIATVCMFLAGKVEETPRPLKDVVLISYEIIHKKDPAAVARIKQKEVYEQQKELILIGERAVLITLGFDMNVHHPYKPLVEAIKKFKVAQNALAQVAWNFVNDGRRNFPCCEVPQSQASIRW
;
A
#
# COMPACT_ATOMS: atom_id res chain seq x y z
N MET A 1 14.24 46.17 53.56
CA MET A 1 14.20 45.19 52.46
C MET A 1 13.53 43.94 53.01
N ASP A 2 12.27 44.02 53.46
CA ASP A 2 11.03 44.12 52.65
C ASP A 2 10.75 42.81 51.91
N ILE A 3 9.57 42.20 51.83
CA ILE A 3 8.22 42.34 52.43
C ILE A 3 7.44 41.10 51.89
N MET A 4 6.56 40.51 52.71
CA MET A 4 5.27 39.85 52.40
C MET A 4 5.06 38.69 51.39
N GLN A 5 4.25 37.72 51.88
CA GLN A 5 3.03 37.11 51.29
C GLN A 5 3.20 36.15 50.08
N THR A 6 2.39 35.09 49.84
CA THR A 6 1.21 34.46 50.46
C THR A 6 1.01 33.09 49.81
N SER A 7 0.25 32.26 50.49
CA SER A 7 -0.54 31.10 50.05
C SER A 7 -1.06 31.06 48.60
N ASP A 8 -1.15 29.83 48.10
CA ASP A 8 -2.37 29.12 47.65
C ASP A 8 -2.41 28.51 46.23
N SER A 9 -2.75 27.22 46.27
CA SER A 9 -3.53 26.41 45.33
C SER A 9 -3.78 26.92 43.90
N SER A 10 -3.57 26.05 42.92
CA SER A 10 -4.73 25.42 42.24
C SER A 10 -4.32 24.40 41.18
N HIS A 11 -5.16 23.38 41.11
CA HIS A 11 -5.31 22.38 40.07
C HIS A 11 -5.24 22.92 38.63
N HIS A 12 -4.93 21.97 37.72
CA HIS A 12 -5.27 21.86 36.29
C HIS A 12 -4.01 21.68 35.44
N GLY A 13 -3.83 20.61 34.68
CA GLY A 13 -4.65 19.45 34.38
C GLY A 13 -3.82 18.58 33.45
N ILE A 14 -3.82 17.27 33.67
CA ILE A 14 -3.28 16.31 32.71
C ILE A 14 -4.14 16.45 31.46
N VAL A 15 -3.60 17.03 30.38
CA VAL A 15 -4.23 16.96 29.07
C VAL A 15 -3.89 15.59 28.48
N GLU A 16 -4.52 14.57 29.06
CA GLU A 16 -4.72 13.26 28.43
C GLU A 16 -5.75 13.46 27.32
N ASN A 17 -5.29 13.87 26.13
CA ASN A 17 -6.05 13.71 24.89
C ASN A 17 -5.18 14.08 23.68
N SER A 18 -4.32 13.15 23.28
CA SER A 18 -3.80 13.10 21.90
C SER A 18 -4.24 11.79 21.27
N PRO A 19 -5.12 11.79 20.24
CA PRO A 19 -5.71 10.57 19.68
C PRO A 19 -4.74 9.74 18.83
N TYR A 20 -3.44 10.03 18.83
CA TYR A 20 -2.46 9.42 17.92
C TYR A 20 -1.27 8.77 18.64
N ARG A 21 -1.46 8.20 19.83
CA ARG A 21 -0.45 7.34 20.45
C ARG A 21 -0.61 5.90 19.94
N THR A 22 -0.02 5.57 18.79
CA THR A 22 0.10 4.18 18.33
C THR A 22 1.34 3.52 18.94
N PRO A 23 1.21 2.37 19.63
CA PRO A 23 2.34 1.71 20.29
C PRO A 23 3.09 0.79 19.32
N TYR A 24 3.93 1.36 18.44
CA TYR A 24 4.85 0.55 17.63
C TYR A 24 6.11 0.20 18.43
N GLY A 25 5.93 -0.75 19.36
CA GLY A 25 7.02 -1.37 20.11
C GLY A 25 6.82 -2.88 20.31
N ARG A 26 5.89 -3.51 19.59
CA ARG A 26 5.60 -4.93 19.77
C ARG A 26 6.13 -5.74 18.59
N HIS A 27 7.02 -6.67 18.93
CA HIS A 27 7.59 -7.73 18.12
C HIS A 27 6.57 -8.23 17.08
N VAL A 28 6.91 -8.12 15.79
CA VAL A 28 6.09 -8.69 14.70
C VAL A 28 6.28 -10.19 14.77
N GLU A 29 5.37 -10.90 15.43
CA GLU A 29 5.28 -12.35 15.30
C GLU A 29 4.84 -12.67 13.87
N SER A 30 5.82 -12.97 13.02
CA SER A 30 5.61 -13.50 11.69
C SER A 30 4.92 -14.85 11.81
N GLY A 31 3.60 -14.86 11.62
CA GLY A 31 2.83 -16.09 11.46
C GLY A 31 3.46 -16.96 10.36
N ASN A 32 3.44 -18.28 10.61
CA ASN A 32 4.10 -19.37 9.89
C ASN A 32 3.59 -19.56 8.43
N LEU A 33 3.63 -18.50 7.62
CA LEU A 33 3.37 -18.53 6.18
C LEU A 33 4.73 -18.79 5.52
N GLY A 34 4.93 -19.99 4.98
CA GLY A 34 6.16 -20.36 4.26
C GLY A 34 6.52 -19.36 3.15
N GLY A 35 7.72 -19.49 2.58
CA GLY A 35 8.26 -18.54 1.58
C GLY A 35 7.48 -18.39 0.27
N SER A 36 6.33 -19.05 0.11
CA SER A 36 5.48 -18.98 -1.08
C SER A 36 4.48 -17.82 -0.99
N TRP A 37 4.31 -17.10 -2.10
CA TRP A 37 3.24 -16.09 -2.28
C TRP A 37 1.98 -16.64 -2.95
N TYR A 38 1.96 -17.93 -3.24
CA TYR A 38 0.84 -18.61 -3.87
C TYR A 38 -0.08 -19.19 -2.80
N PHE A 39 -1.28 -18.62 -2.72
CA PHE A 39 -2.33 -19.05 -1.80
C PHE A 39 -3.61 -19.31 -2.60
N SER A 40 -4.32 -20.38 -2.26
CA SER A 40 -5.64 -20.64 -2.82
C SER A 40 -6.64 -19.57 -2.37
N ARG A 41 -7.69 -19.35 -3.17
CA ARG A 41 -8.78 -18.44 -2.79
C ARG A 41 -9.35 -18.80 -1.42
N LYS A 42 -9.56 -20.10 -1.16
CA LYS A 42 -10.07 -20.60 0.13
C LYS A 42 -9.11 -20.31 1.28
N GLU A 43 -7.79 -20.48 1.10
CA GLU A 43 -6.84 -20.14 2.16
C GLU A 43 -6.82 -18.64 2.49
N ILE A 44 -6.90 -17.78 1.48
CA ILE A 44 -6.96 -16.33 1.71
C ILE A 44 -8.29 -15.97 2.39
N GLU A 45 -9.40 -16.53 1.93
CA GLU A 45 -10.70 -16.24 2.51
C GLU A 45 -10.81 -16.84 3.92
N GLU A 46 -10.36 -18.06 4.19
CA GLU A 46 -10.60 -18.71 5.49
C GLU A 46 -9.52 -18.38 6.54
N ASN A 47 -8.28 -18.06 6.13
CA ASN A 47 -7.14 -17.89 7.04
C ASN A 47 -6.53 -16.48 7.08
N SER A 48 -7.17 -15.45 6.50
CA SER A 48 -6.60 -14.10 6.56
C SER A 48 -6.42 -13.60 8.00
N LEU A 49 -5.29 -12.94 8.27
CA LEU A 49 -5.04 -12.32 9.58
C LEU A 49 -6.04 -11.21 9.89
N SER A 50 -6.57 -10.54 8.86
CA SER A 50 -7.63 -9.55 9.00
C SER A 50 -8.92 -10.18 9.54
N ARG A 51 -9.28 -11.39 9.11
CA ARG A 51 -10.42 -12.15 9.64
C ARG A 51 -10.20 -12.62 11.08
N LYS A 52 -9.00 -13.09 11.40
CA LYS A 52 -8.63 -13.44 12.79
C LYS A 52 -8.72 -12.25 13.75
N ASP A 53 -8.45 -11.04 13.25
CA ASP A 53 -8.64 -9.77 13.97
C ASP A 53 -10.07 -9.19 13.84
N GLY A 54 -11.04 -9.93 13.28
CA GLY A 54 -12.47 -9.57 13.25
C GLY A 54 -12.96 -8.79 12.02
N ILE A 55 -12.18 -8.69 10.94
CA ILE A 55 -12.54 -7.97 9.70
C ILE A 55 -12.99 -8.97 8.62
N ASP A 56 -14.22 -9.47 8.71
CA ASP A 56 -14.66 -10.57 7.83
C ASP A 56 -15.26 -10.15 6.49
N LEU A 57 -16.24 -9.24 6.50
CA LEU A 57 -16.97 -8.80 5.29
C LEU A 57 -16.37 -7.57 4.61
N LYS A 58 -15.45 -6.86 5.28
CA LYS A 58 -14.87 -5.59 4.77
C LYS A 58 -13.56 -5.78 4.01
N GLU A 59 -12.89 -6.93 4.12
CA GLU A 59 -11.56 -7.12 3.53
C GLU A 59 -11.54 -6.88 2.02
N SER A 60 -12.46 -7.48 1.26
CA SER A 60 -12.57 -7.26 -0.19
C SER A 60 -12.81 -5.80 -0.56
N TYR A 61 -13.56 -5.06 0.26
CA TYR A 61 -13.74 -3.62 0.07
C TYR A 61 -12.44 -2.84 0.35
N LEU A 62 -11.73 -3.18 1.42
CA LEU A 62 -10.44 -2.56 1.76
C LEU A 62 -9.41 -2.81 0.65
N ARG A 63 -9.37 -4.04 0.11
CA ARG A 63 -8.54 -4.42 -1.05
C ARG A 63 -8.83 -3.57 -2.28
N LYS A 64 -10.10 -3.52 -2.68
CA LYS A 64 -10.54 -2.68 -3.80
C LYS A 64 -10.21 -1.20 -3.57
N SER A 65 -10.31 -0.74 -2.33
CA SER A 65 -10.11 0.66 -2.00
C SER A 65 -8.63 1.09 -2.07
N TYR A 66 -7.67 0.29 -1.58
CA TYR A 66 -6.25 0.63 -1.78
C TYR A 66 -5.81 0.46 -3.23
N CYS A 67 -6.36 -0.51 -3.98
CA CYS A 67 -6.08 -0.66 -5.42
C CYS A 67 -6.52 0.58 -6.20
N THR A 68 -7.72 1.10 -5.91
CA THR A 68 -8.23 2.34 -6.51
C THR A 68 -7.34 3.54 -6.16
N PHE A 69 -6.93 3.63 -4.89
CA PHE A 69 -6.01 4.67 -4.44
C PHE A 69 -4.66 4.61 -5.17
N LEU A 70 -4.03 3.44 -5.26
CA LEU A 70 -2.75 3.26 -5.96
C LEU A 70 -2.85 3.64 -7.45
N GLN A 71 -3.98 3.35 -8.09
CA GLN A 71 -4.21 3.76 -9.48
C GLN A 71 -4.26 5.28 -9.62
N ASP A 72 -5.09 5.98 -8.82
CA ASP A 72 -5.16 7.46 -8.84
C ASP A 72 -3.81 8.07 -8.49
N PHE A 73 -3.17 7.56 -7.43
CA PHE A 73 -1.89 8.06 -6.96
C PHE A 73 -0.78 7.91 -7.99
N GLY A 74 -0.68 6.73 -8.61
CA GLY A 74 0.31 6.47 -9.65
C GLY A 74 0.11 7.33 -10.90
N MET A 75 -1.14 7.56 -11.29
CA MET A 75 -1.47 8.48 -12.40
C MET A 75 -1.05 9.92 -12.09
N ARG A 76 -1.31 10.42 -10.88
CA ARG A 76 -0.89 11.77 -10.46
C ARG A 76 0.62 11.91 -10.34
N LEU A 77 1.31 10.88 -9.86
CA LEU A 77 2.77 10.78 -9.87
C LEU A 77 3.37 10.55 -11.26
N LYS A 78 2.53 10.32 -12.28
CA LYS A 78 2.93 10.04 -13.66
C LYS A 78 3.92 8.88 -13.76
N VAL A 79 3.76 7.84 -12.94
CA VAL A 79 4.60 6.63 -13.03
C VAL A 79 3.99 5.64 -14.04
N PRO A 80 4.79 4.78 -14.68
CA PRO A 80 4.27 3.76 -15.59
C PRO A 80 3.30 2.79 -14.91
N GLN A 81 2.39 2.20 -15.68
CA GLN A 81 1.43 1.21 -15.19
C GLN A 81 2.11 -0.01 -14.54
N VAL A 82 3.32 -0.35 -15.00
CA VAL A 82 4.17 -1.41 -14.42
C VAL A 82 4.42 -1.12 -12.94
N THR A 83 4.92 0.08 -12.61
CA THR A 83 5.16 0.56 -11.25
C THR A 83 3.91 0.52 -10.37
N ILE A 84 2.78 0.97 -10.92
CA ILE A 84 1.48 0.92 -10.21
C ILE A 84 1.12 -0.53 -9.88
N ALA A 85 1.33 -1.44 -10.83
CA ALA A 85 1.02 -2.84 -10.63
C ALA A 85 1.97 -3.52 -9.63
N THR A 86 3.26 -3.18 -9.62
CA THR A 86 4.22 -3.62 -8.59
C THR A 86 3.78 -3.18 -7.20
N ALA A 87 3.36 -1.92 -7.06
CA ALA A 87 2.85 -1.39 -5.81
C ALA A 87 1.59 -2.12 -5.32
N ILE A 88 0.67 -2.48 -6.24
CA ILE A 88 -0.52 -3.28 -5.92
C ILE A 88 -0.12 -4.66 -5.41
N VAL A 89 0.85 -5.33 -6.05
CA VAL A 89 1.34 -6.64 -5.61
C VAL A 89 1.98 -6.54 -4.23
N PHE A 90 2.81 -5.52 -3.96
CA PHE A 90 3.38 -5.32 -2.62
C PHE A 90 2.31 -5.11 -1.54
N CYS A 91 1.26 -4.33 -1.83
CA CYS A 91 0.13 -4.18 -0.91
C CYS A 91 -0.59 -5.50 -0.64
N HIS A 92 -0.88 -6.29 -1.69
CA HIS A 92 -1.50 -7.59 -1.54
C HIS A 92 -0.63 -8.52 -0.69
N ARG A 93 0.65 -8.67 -1.02
CA ARG A 93 1.62 -9.48 -0.26
C ARG A 93 1.73 -9.03 1.20
N PHE A 94 1.72 -7.72 1.46
CA PHE A 94 1.75 -7.18 2.81
C PHE A 94 0.51 -7.59 3.62
N PHE A 95 -0.69 -7.38 3.08
CA PHE A 95 -1.94 -7.68 3.79
C PHE A 95 -2.31 -9.17 3.83
N LEU A 96 -1.57 -10.03 3.14
CA LEU A 96 -1.60 -11.48 3.38
C LEU A 96 -0.91 -11.85 4.70
N ARG A 97 0.11 -11.07 5.10
CA ARG A 97 0.93 -11.32 6.31
C ARG A 97 0.67 -10.33 7.44
N GLN A 98 -0.12 -9.29 7.19
CA GLN A 98 -0.45 -8.25 8.15
C GLN A 98 -1.95 -7.96 8.12
N SER A 99 -2.50 -7.57 9.27
CA SER A 99 -3.91 -7.27 9.39
C SER A 99 -4.23 -5.83 9.01
N HIS A 100 -5.38 -5.63 8.36
CA HIS A 100 -5.98 -4.32 8.13
C HIS A 100 -6.44 -3.61 9.42
N ALA A 101 -6.60 -4.34 10.53
CA ALA A 101 -6.98 -3.73 11.82
C ALA A 101 -5.83 -2.93 12.44
N LYS A 102 -4.59 -3.35 12.17
CA LYS A 102 -3.37 -2.82 12.81
C LYS A 102 -2.64 -1.80 11.94
N ASN A 103 -2.89 -1.79 10.63
CA ASN A 103 -2.15 -0.98 9.66
C ASN A 103 -3.10 -0.17 8.79
N ASP A 104 -2.85 1.14 8.69
CA ASP A 104 -3.61 1.98 7.76
C ASP A 104 -3.28 1.63 6.31
N ARG A 105 -4.30 1.21 5.57
CA ARG A 105 -4.16 0.73 4.19
C ARG A 105 -3.69 1.79 3.20
N LEU A 106 -4.00 3.06 3.42
CA LEU A 106 -3.61 4.13 2.49
C LEU A 106 -2.16 4.55 2.75
N THR A 107 -1.73 4.58 4.02
CA THR A 107 -0.31 4.74 4.38
C THR A 107 0.53 3.61 3.80
N ILE A 108 0.15 2.35 4.01
CA ILE A 108 0.89 1.20 3.43
C ILE A 108 0.90 1.28 1.91
N ALA A 109 -0.21 1.65 1.27
CA ALA A 109 -0.25 1.85 -0.18
C ALA A 109 0.72 2.94 -0.67
N THR A 110 0.79 4.07 0.02
CA THR A 110 1.77 5.12 -0.30
C THR A 110 3.20 4.60 -0.21
N VAL A 111 3.52 3.84 0.83
CA VAL A 111 4.85 3.21 1.01
C VAL A 111 5.14 2.20 -0.10
N CYS A 112 4.18 1.34 -0.44
CA CYS A 112 4.33 0.35 -1.52
C CYS A 112 4.57 1.04 -2.88
N MET A 113 3.90 2.16 -3.17
CA MET A 113 4.15 2.94 -4.39
C MET A 113 5.56 3.56 -4.39
N PHE A 114 6.01 4.09 -3.24
CA PHE A 114 7.36 4.64 -3.10
C PHE A 114 8.43 3.57 -3.36
N LEU A 115 8.27 2.39 -2.76
CA LEU A 115 9.16 1.25 -2.96
C LEU A 115 9.13 0.71 -4.39
N ALA A 116 7.94 0.54 -4.97
CA ALA A 116 7.79 0.10 -6.36
C ALA A 116 8.48 1.04 -7.35
N GLY A 117 8.42 2.36 -7.10
CA GLY A 117 9.15 3.33 -7.90
C GLY A 117 10.66 3.08 -7.92
N LYS A 118 11.24 2.68 -6.79
CA LYS A 118 12.67 2.31 -6.70
C LYS A 118 12.96 1.01 -7.45
N VAL A 119 12.14 -0.03 -7.24
CA VAL A 119 12.34 -1.36 -7.85
C VAL A 119 12.20 -1.34 -9.36
N GLU A 120 11.25 -0.58 -9.90
CA GLU A 120 11.00 -0.48 -11.33
C GLU A 120 11.86 0.61 -12.01
N GLU A 121 12.85 1.17 -11.32
CA GLU A 121 13.74 2.24 -11.83
C GLU A 121 12.97 3.49 -12.31
N THR A 122 11.84 3.77 -11.67
CA THR A 122 11.04 4.99 -11.87
C THR A 122 10.81 5.74 -10.56
N PRO A 123 11.88 6.10 -9.81
CA PRO A 123 11.72 6.70 -8.49
C PRO A 123 11.09 8.10 -8.61
N ARG A 124 10.28 8.45 -7.62
CA ARG A 124 9.73 9.80 -7.46
C ARG A 124 10.27 10.45 -6.19
N PRO A 125 10.47 11.77 -6.17
CA PRO A 125 10.93 12.47 -4.97
C PRO A 125 9.99 12.19 -3.80
N LEU A 126 10.56 11.89 -2.62
CA LEU A 126 9.77 11.62 -1.42
C LEU A 126 8.82 12.78 -1.09
N LYS A 127 9.24 14.01 -1.37
CA LYS A 127 8.39 15.20 -1.23
C LYS A 127 7.10 15.07 -2.03
N ASP A 128 7.18 14.71 -3.30
CA ASP A 128 6.00 14.58 -4.18
C ASP A 128 5.11 13.43 -3.72
N VAL A 129 5.71 12.32 -3.27
CA VAL A 129 5.00 11.18 -2.69
C VAL A 129 4.18 11.60 -1.47
N VAL A 130 4.78 12.35 -0.53
CA VAL A 130 4.10 12.85 0.68
C VAL A 130 2.96 13.81 0.31
N LEU A 131 3.24 14.81 -0.52
CA LEU A 131 2.27 15.85 -0.85
C LEU A 131 1.04 15.26 -1.57
N ILE A 132 1.28 14.50 -2.64
CA ILE A 132 0.19 13.98 -3.48
C ILE A 132 -0.60 12.90 -2.74
N SER A 133 0.04 12.02 -1.96
CA SER A 133 -0.71 11.02 -1.19
C SER A 133 -1.62 11.66 -0.15
N TYR A 134 -1.13 12.66 0.59
CA TYR A 134 -1.92 13.38 1.58
C TYR A 134 -3.13 14.08 0.94
N GLU A 135 -2.94 14.72 -0.21
CA GLU A 135 -4.03 15.37 -0.95
C GLU A 135 -5.11 14.37 -1.42
N ILE A 136 -4.71 13.18 -1.88
CA ILE A 136 -5.67 12.14 -2.31
C ILE A 136 -6.43 11.59 -1.09
N ILE A 137 -5.73 11.29 0.01
CA ILE A 137 -6.31 10.75 1.24
C ILE A 137 -7.33 11.75 1.82
N HIS A 138 -6.98 13.03 1.85
CA HIS A 138 -7.80 14.10 2.41
C HIS A 138 -8.58 14.90 1.37
N LYS A 139 -8.88 14.31 0.20
CA LYS A 139 -9.53 14.99 -0.94
C LYS A 139 -10.86 15.70 -0.63
N LYS A 140 -11.55 15.33 0.45
CA LYS A 140 -12.81 15.95 0.88
C LYS A 140 -12.60 17.25 1.66
N ASP A 141 -11.37 17.51 2.09
CA ASP A 141 -11.00 18.65 2.91
C ASP A 141 -10.23 19.68 2.07
N PRO A 142 -10.85 20.83 1.75
CA PRO A 142 -10.21 21.88 0.96
C PRO A 142 -8.94 22.45 1.62
N ALA A 143 -8.82 22.37 2.94
CA ALA A 143 -7.67 22.87 3.68
C ALA A 143 -6.49 21.87 3.72
N ALA A 144 -6.66 20.65 3.21
CA ALA A 144 -5.61 19.63 3.19
C ALA A 144 -4.33 20.09 2.47
N VAL A 145 -4.47 20.78 1.33
CA VAL A 145 -3.35 21.32 0.53
C VAL A 145 -2.57 22.38 1.30
N ALA A 146 -3.24 23.18 2.12
CA ALA A 146 -2.60 24.18 2.96
C ALA A 146 -1.91 23.54 4.17
N ARG A 147 -2.56 22.56 4.80
CA ARG A 147 -2.01 21.86 5.98
C ARG A 147 -0.76 21.06 5.68
N ILE A 148 -0.71 20.34 4.56
CA ILE A 148 0.47 19.53 4.24
C ILE A 148 1.71 20.38 3.93
N LYS A 149 1.54 21.67 3.63
CA LYS A 149 2.64 22.62 3.47
C LYS A 149 3.21 23.11 4.80
N GLN A 150 2.51 22.87 5.91
CA GLN A 150 3.05 23.13 7.25
C GLN A 150 4.17 22.13 7.53
N LYS A 151 5.30 22.64 8.04
CA LYS A 151 6.54 21.87 8.22
C LYS A 151 6.32 20.67 9.14
N GLU A 152 5.59 20.87 10.24
CA GLU A 152 5.32 19.84 11.23
C GLU A 152 4.52 18.68 10.63
N VAL A 153 3.45 18.99 9.89
CA VAL A 153 2.60 17.97 9.25
C VAL A 153 3.38 17.22 8.18
N TYR A 154 4.14 17.94 7.35
CA TYR A 154 4.97 17.32 6.31
C TYR A 154 5.99 16.35 6.89
N GLU A 155 6.74 16.76 7.92
CA GLU A 155 7.76 15.89 8.54
C GLU A 155 7.13 14.67 9.23
N GLN A 156 5.95 14.82 9.85
CA GLN A 156 5.21 13.67 10.41
C GLN A 156 4.82 12.65 9.34
N GLN A 157 4.28 13.11 8.21
CA GLN A 157 3.89 12.21 7.11
C GLN A 157 5.11 11.56 6.45
N LYS A 158 6.20 12.31 6.30
CA LYS A 158 7.47 11.80 5.79
C LYS A 158 8.04 10.71 6.69
N GLU A 159 8.08 10.94 7.99
CA GLU A 159 8.57 9.95 8.96
C GLU A 159 7.71 8.68 8.95
N LEU A 160 6.38 8.83 8.85
CA LEU A 160 5.47 7.71 8.73
C LEU A 160 5.77 6.83 7.50
N ILE A 161 6.09 7.45 6.36
CA ILE A 161 6.48 6.72 5.14
C ILE A 161 7.82 6.00 5.34
N LEU A 162 8.80 6.63 5.98
CA LEU A 162 10.12 6.04 6.22
C LEU A 162 10.08 4.86 7.20
N ILE A 163 9.24 4.96 8.24
CA ILE A 163 8.99 3.85 9.17
C ILE A 163 8.25 2.72 8.44
N GLY A 164 7.22 3.07 7.67
CA GLY A 164 6.45 2.12 6.88
C GLY A 164 7.30 1.37 5.86
N GLU A 165 8.29 2.03 5.25
CA GLU A 165 9.23 1.41 4.31
C GLU A 165 9.91 0.18 4.92
N ARG A 166 10.42 0.31 6.15
CA ARG A 166 11.05 -0.80 6.86
C ARG A 166 10.05 -1.91 7.15
N ALA A 167 8.83 -1.57 7.58
CA ALA A 167 7.79 -2.55 7.89
C ALA A 167 7.39 -3.36 6.64
N VAL A 168 7.27 -2.70 5.49
CA VAL A 168 6.93 -3.35 4.21
C VAL A 168 8.07 -4.26 3.75
N LEU A 169 9.31 -3.79 3.76
CA LEU A 169 10.49 -4.59 3.37
C LEU A 169 10.64 -5.87 4.22
N ILE A 170 10.50 -5.74 5.54
CA ILE A 170 10.59 -6.89 6.46
C ILE A 170 9.43 -7.87 6.22
N THR A 171 8.20 -7.37 6.04
CA THR A 171 7.02 -8.22 5.82
C THR A 171 7.11 -8.99 4.50
N LEU A 172 7.63 -8.35 3.45
CA LEU A 172 7.91 -8.96 2.16
C LEU A 172 9.13 -9.89 2.19
N GLY A 173 9.91 -9.92 3.28
CA GLY A 173 11.16 -10.68 3.37
C GLY A 173 12.17 -10.27 2.31
N PHE A 174 12.17 -8.99 1.91
CA PHE A 174 12.97 -8.45 0.80
C PHE A 174 12.71 -9.10 -0.57
N ASP A 175 11.63 -9.87 -0.72
CA ASP A 175 11.21 -10.37 -2.03
C ASP A 175 10.44 -9.27 -2.79
N MET A 176 11.23 -8.43 -3.46
CA MET A 176 10.75 -7.31 -4.27
C MET A 176 10.60 -7.68 -5.75
N ASN A 177 10.90 -8.93 -6.12
CA ASN A 177 10.80 -9.39 -7.51
C ASN A 177 9.34 -9.65 -7.87
N VAL A 178 8.80 -8.82 -8.76
CA VAL A 178 7.45 -8.97 -9.28
C VAL A 178 7.53 -9.26 -10.77
N HIS A 179 6.95 -10.38 -11.18
CA HIS A 179 6.86 -10.73 -12.59
C HIS A 179 5.52 -10.28 -13.14
N HIS A 180 5.55 -9.41 -14.16
CA HIS A 180 4.33 -8.96 -14.80
C HIS A 180 4.01 -9.68 -16.10
N PRO A 181 2.72 -9.99 -16.37
CA PRO A 181 2.31 -10.67 -17.59
C PRO A 181 2.36 -9.76 -18.82
N TYR A 182 2.77 -8.49 -18.68
CA TYR A 182 2.87 -7.56 -19.82
C TYR A 182 3.86 -8.03 -20.89
N LYS A 183 5.02 -8.57 -20.50
CA LYS A 183 6.02 -9.12 -21.45
C LYS A 183 5.47 -10.35 -22.20
N PRO A 184 4.99 -11.41 -21.51
CA PRO A 184 4.33 -12.55 -22.17
C PRO A 184 3.13 -12.15 -23.05
N LEU A 185 2.33 -11.17 -22.61
CA LEU A 185 1.18 -10.69 -23.38
C LEU A 185 1.62 -10.06 -24.70
N VAL A 186 2.63 -9.19 -24.67
CA VAL A 186 3.17 -8.55 -25.88
C VAL A 186 3.78 -9.58 -26.83
N GLU A 187 4.50 -10.58 -26.29
CA GLU A 187 5.05 -11.69 -27.08
C GLU A 187 3.94 -12.53 -27.74
N ALA A 188 2.87 -12.83 -27.00
CA ALA A 188 1.72 -13.54 -27.53
C ALA A 188 1.04 -12.75 -28.65
N ILE A 189 0.76 -11.45 -28.45
CA ILE A 189 0.14 -10.59 -29.47
C ILE A 189 0.98 -10.58 -30.76
N LYS A 190 2.31 -10.46 -30.64
CA LYS A 190 3.23 -10.51 -31.78
C LYS A 190 3.22 -11.87 -32.47
N LYS A 191 3.27 -12.96 -31.71
CA LYS A 191 3.29 -14.34 -32.22
C LYS A 191 2.02 -14.70 -32.98
N PHE A 192 0.86 -14.33 -32.45
CA PHE A 192 -0.43 -14.62 -33.07
C PHE A 192 -0.82 -13.63 -34.17
N LYS A 193 0.06 -12.66 -34.51
CA LYS A 193 -0.17 -11.62 -35.52
C LYS A 193 -1.56 -10.98 -35.40
N VAL A 194 -1.98 -10.74 -34.16
CA VAL A 194 -3.29 -10.14 -33.88
C VAL A 194 -3.23 -8.69 -34.34
N ALA A 195 -3.64 -8.44 -35.58
CA ALA A 195 -3.60 -7.13 -36.23
C ALA A 195 -4.64 -6.13 -35.68
N GLN A 196 -5.51 -6.57 -34.76
CA GLN A 196 -6.53 -5.72 -34.19
C GLN A 196 -6.06 -5.10 -32.88
N ASN A 197 -5.69 -3.82 -32.94
CA ASN A 197 -5.38 -2.97 -31.79
C ASN A 197 -6.46 -3.07 -30.68
N ALA A 198 -7.72 -3.30 -31.06
CA ALA A 198 -8.83 -3.50 -30.13
C ALA A 198 -8.65 -4.74 -29.24
N LEU A 199 -8.25 -5.90 -29.79
CA LEU A 199 -8.10 -7.12 -29.01
C LEU A 199 -6.90 -7.05 -28.06
N ALA A 200 -5.79 -6.45 -28.52
CA ALA A 200 -4.62 -6.17 -27.68
C ALA A 200 -4.99 -5.25 -26.49
N GLN A 201 -5.77 -4.20 -26.75
CA GLN A 201 -6.22 -3.27 -25.71
C GLN A 201 -7.16 -3.95 -24.71
N VAL A 202 -8.09 -4.79 -25.18
CA VAL A 202 -8.99 -5.56 -24.30
C VAL A 202 -8.20 -6.53 -23.43
N ALA A 203 -7.23 -7.26 -23.99
CA ALA A 203 -6.38 -8.17 -23.23
C ALA A 203 -5.52 -7.42 -22.19
N TRP A 204 -5.00 -6.24 -22.54
CA TRP A 204 -4.26 -5.37 -21.62
C TRP A 204 -5.14 -4.89 -20.44
N ASN A 205 -6.37 -4.46 -20.74
CA ASN A 205 -7.33 -4.04 -19.73
C ASN A 205 -7.70 -5.21 -18.80
N PHE A 206 -7.92 -6.39 -19.36
CA PHE A 206 -8.22 -7.60 -18.60
C PHE A 206 -7.10 -7.96 -17.62
N VAL A 207 -5.83 -7.87 -18.05
CA VAL A 207 -4.67 -8.06 -17.17
C VAL A 207 -4.64 -7.06 -16.02
N ASN A 208 -4.91 -5.78 -16.30
CA ASN A 208 -4.93 -4.74 -15.28
C ASN A 208 -6.07 -4.93 -14.27
N ASP A 209 -7.25 -5.37 -14.73
CA ASP A 209 -8.38 -5.66 -13.86
C ASP A 209 -8.20 -6.95 -13.06
N GLY A 210 -7.53 -7.95 -13.63
CA GLY A 210 -7.17 -9.18 -12.94
C GLY A 210 -6.36 -8.92 -11.67
N ARG A 211 -5.44 -7.95 -11.70
CA ARG A 211 -4.61 -7.57 -10.54
C ARG A 211 -5.36 -6.86 -9.43
N ARG A 212 -6.49 -6.23 -9.75
CA ARG A 212 -7.37 -5.60 -8.75
C ARG A 212 -8.21 -6.63 -8.01
N ASN A 213 -8.57 -7.73 -8.67
CA ASN A 213 -9.53 -8.72 -8.17
C ASN A 213 -8.88 -10.03 -7.70
N PHE A 214 -7.68 -10.37 -8.17
CA PHE A 214 -6.99 -11.63 -7.90
C PHE A 214 -5.57 -11.37 -7.36
N PRO A 215 -5.40 -11.28 -6.03
CA PRO A 215 -4.09 -11.04 -5.40
C PRO A 215 -3.06 -12.14 -5.63
N CYS A 216 -3.47 -13.34 -6.07
CA CYS A 216 -2.63 -14.55 -6.14
C CYS A 216 -2.39 -15.09 -7.56
N CYS A 217 -2.72 -14.35 -8.62
CA CYS A 217 -2.35 -14.74 -9.99
C CYS A 217 -0.94 -14.27 -10.36
N GLU A 218 0.05 -14.65 -9.56
CA GLU A 218 1.37 -14.90 -10.14
C GLU A 218 1.33 -16.39 -10.52
N VAL A 219 1.68 -16.74 -11.75
CA VAL A 219 1.85 -18.14 -12.15
C VAL A 219 3.36 -18.38 -12.11
N PRO A 220 3.87 -19.44 -11.46
CA PRO A 220 5.29 -19.77 -11.57
C PRO A 220 5.70 -19.84 -13.04
N GLN A 221 6.90 -19.37 -13.40
CA GLN A 221 7.36 -19.35 -14.80
C GLN A 221 7.25 -20.73 -15.49
N SER A 222 7.32 -21.82 -14.73
CA SER A 222 7.15 -23.20 -15.21
C SER A 222 5.72 -23.58 -15.63
N GLN A 223 4.70 -22.82 -15.21
CA GLN A 223 3.29 -23.07 -15.54
C GLN A 223 2.66 -21.98 -16.41
N ALA A 224 3.38 -20.91 -16.73
CA ALA A 224 2.93 -19.84 -17.63
C ALA A 224 2.88 -20.26 -19.12
N SER A 225 3.19 -21.52 -19.44
CA SER A 225 2.90 -22.10 -20.76
C SER A 225 1.40 -22.39 -20.87
N ILE A 226 0.66 -21.37 -21.28
CA ILE A 226 -0.59 -21.45 -22.05
C ILE A 226 -1.46 -22.67 -21.72
N ARG A 227 -2.32 -22.54 -20.72
CA ARG A 227 -3.65 -23.15 -20.77
C ARG A 227 -4.67 -22.02 -20.72
N TRP A 228 -5.16 -21.67 -21.91
CA TRP A 228 -6.46 -21.03 -22.06
C TRP A 228 -7.55 -22.02 -21.62
#